data_AF-A0A7C3RP36-F1
#
_entry.id   AF-A0A7C3RP36-F1
#
_cell.length_a   1.000
_cell.length_b   1.000
_cell.length_c   1.000
_cell.angle_alpha   90.00
_cell.angle_beta   90.00
_cell.angle_gamma   90.00
#
_symmetry.space_group_name_H-M   'P 1'
#
loop_
_entity.id
_entity.type
_entity.pdbx_description
1 polymer ?
#
loop_
_entity_poly.entity_id
_entity_poly.type
_entity_poly.pdbx_seq_one_letter_code
_entity_poly.pdbx_strand_id
1 'polypeptide(L)'
;MKILFIGDITGEPGRRTVRVLLPVLRDRHKVDLVIANVENAAGGSGITPKVAEEIFAAGVDVMTNGDHLWDQKEVMDLLAREKRFLRPLNYPPGTPGQGSLIWQREGLPAVSVLNLQGRVFMHELENPFHIARAEVEKLRQQTKIIFIDFHAEATSEKIALARMLDGQVSAVVGTHTHVQTADEQIFPGGTAYLTDAGFTGPHESVLGRQIEPVIKRFMTNMPQRLEVAKDKLLLQGALIEVDDATGKARAITRISEPVQPVGEASGVPGT
;
A
#
# COMPACT_ATOMS: atom_id res chain seq x y z
N MET A 1 -19.00 -4.26 -0.12
CA MET A 1 -17.89 -3.81 0.74
C MET A 1 -17.06 -2.73 0.05
N LYS A 2 -16.49 -1.78 0.80
CA LYS A 2 -15.53 -0.77 0.32
C LYS A 2 -14.17 -0.91 0.98
N ILE A 3 -13.14 -1.10 0.16
CA ILE A 3 -11.74 -1.25 0.57
C ILE A 3 -10.98 0.02 0.15
N LEU A 4 -10.34 0.68 1.10
CA LEU A 4 -9.36 1.74 0.82
C LEU A 4 -7.96 1.15 0.91
N PHE A 5 -7.22 1.21 -0.19
CA PHE A 5 -5.79 0.94 -0.19
C PHE A 5 -5.02 2.26 -0.22
N ILE A 6 -4.06 2.41 0.69
CA ILE A 6 -3.15 3.55 0.77
C ILE A 6 -1.79 3.11 0.23
N GLY A 7 -1.28 3.85 -0.76
CA GLY A 7 0.05 3.62 -1.32
C GLY A 7 1.17 3.94 -0.33
N ASP A 8 2.41 3.75 -0.76
CA ASP A 8 3.61 3.71 0.09
C ASP A 8 3.70 4.87 1.10
N ILE A 9 3.52 4.59 2.38
CA ILE A 9 3.60 5.61 3.45
C ILE A 9 5.08 5.94 3.68
N THR A 10 5.47 7.17 3.36
CA THR A 10 6.88 7.58 3.38
C THR A 10 7.21 8.52 4.53
N GLY A 11 7.96 8.03 5.51
CA GLY A 11 8.50 8.79 6.64
C GLY A 11 7.45 9.43 7.55
N GLU A 12 7.92 10.30 8.46
CA GLU A 12 7.01 11.04 9.37
C GLU A 12 5.95 11.87 8.63
N PRO A 13 6.25 12.56 7.52
CA PRO A 13 5.24 13.32 6.82
C PRO A 13 4.12 12.43 6.25
N GLY A 14 4.45 11.25 5.71
CA GLY A 14 3.45 10.27 5.27
C GLY A 14 2.55 9.80 6.40
N ARG A 15 3.14 9.45 7.56
CA ARG A 15 2.35 9.04 8.75
C ARG A 15 1.43 10.13 9.24
N ARG A 16 1.91 11.39 9.26
CA ARG A 16 1.11 12.56 9.61
C ARG A 16 -0.06 12.73 8.64
N THR A 17 0.17 12.58 7.34
CA THR A 17 -0.87 12.65 6.31
C THR A 17 -1.97 11.62 6.55
N VAL A 18 -1.60 10.36 6.80
CA VAL A 18 -2.57 9.29 7.10
C VAL A 18 -3.38 9.63 8.35
N ARG A 19 -2.73 10.04 9.44
CA ARG A 19 -3.41 10.41 10.69
C ARG A 19 -4.46 11.51 10.50
N VAL A 20 -4.21 12.46 9.60
CA VAL A 20 -5.13 13.59 9.34
C VAL A 20 -6.25 13.20 8.38
N LEU A 21 -5.93 12.54 7.27
CA LEU A 21 -6.88 12.33 6.18
C LEU A 21 -7.67 11.03 6.29
N LEU A 22 -7.10 9.96 6.86
CA LEU A 22 -7.75 8.64 6.89
C LEU A 22 -9.10 8.66 7.61
N PRO A 23 -9.27 9.30 8.80
CA PRO A 23 -10.58 9.35 9.45
C PRO A 23 -11.64 10.05 8.58
N VAL A 24 -11.25 11.12 7.89
CA VAL A 24 -12.13 11.89 7.00
C VAL A 24 -12.52 11.06 5.78
N LEU A 25 -11.56 10.40 5.14
CA LEU A 25 -11.79 9.50 4.00
C LEU A 25 -12.69 8.33 4.38
N ARG A 26 -12.43 7.73 5.54
CA ARG A 26 -13.22 6.60 6.06
C ARG A 26 -14.68 6.98 6.25
N ASP A 27 -14.95 8.13 6.85
CA ASP A 27 -16.32 8.62 7.02
C ASP A 27 -16.98 9.04 5.69
N ARG A 28 -16.26 9.80 4.86
CA ARG A 28 -16.78 10.32 3.58
C ARG A 28 -17.17 9.20 2.63
N HIS A 29 -16.33 8.18 2.52
CA HIS A 29 -16.54 7.08 1.57
C HIS A 29 -17.23 5.87 2.19
N LYS A 30 -17.42 5.85 3.52
CA LYS A 30 -17.93 4.70 4.29
C LYS A 30 -17.05 3.46 4.05
N VAL A 31 -15.76 3.62 4.32
CA VAL A 31 -14.76 2.56 4.12
C VAL A 31 -14.86 1.50 5.21
N ASP A 32 -15.01 0.25 4.78
CA ASP A 32 -15.12 -0.91 5.66
C ASP A 32 -13.75 -1.40 6.14
N LEU A 33 -12.81 -1.52 5.19
CA LEU A 33 -11.45 -2.04 5.38
C LEU A 33 -10.41 -1.07 4.81
N VAL A 34 -9.38 -0.77 5.61
CA VAL A 34 -8.21 0.03 5.22
C VAL A 34 -6.97 -0.85 5.18
N ILE A 35 -6.34 -0.92 4.02
CA ILE A 35 -5.05 -1.57 3.81
C ILE A 35 -4.03 -0.49 3.46
N ALA A 36 -2.80 -0.55 3.98
CA ALA A 36 -1.77 0.42 3.65
C ALA A 36 -0.41 -0.24 3.45
N ASN A 37 0.32 0.19 2.42
CA ASN A 37 1.74 -0.17 2.29
C ASN A 37 2.59 0.73 3.20
N VAL A 38 3.40 0.10 4.07
CA VAL A 38 4.18 0.78 5.12
C VAL A 38 5.69 0.59 4.96
N GLU A 39 6.17 0.17 3.79
CA GLU A 39 7.58 -0.19 3.62
C GLU A 39 8.56 0.98 3.81
N ASN A 40 8.11 2.22 3.65
CA ASN A 40 8.93 3.43 3.79
C ASN A 40 8.61 4.23 5.07
N ALA A 41 7.89 3.64 6.01
CA ALA A 41 7.26 4.37 7.10
C ALA A 41 8.25 4.91 8.15
N ALA A 42 9.38 4.23 8.40
CA ALA A 42 10.39 4.64 9.38
C ALA A 42 11.58 5.33 8.70
N GLY A 43 11.73 6.64 8.89
CA GLY A 43 12.87 7.38 8.32
C GLY A 43 12.96 7.36 6.77
N GLY A 44 11.87 6.92 6.11
CA GLY A 44 11.81 6.74 4.66
C GLY A 44 12.16 5.34 4.17
N SER A 45 12.60 4.40 5.02
CA SER A 45 12.92 3.02 4.64
C SER A 45 12.77 2.06 5.82
N GLY A 46 11.96 1.03 5.64
CA GLY A 46 11.54 0.04 6.63
C GLY A 46 10.50 0.55 7.62
N ILE A 47 10.28 -0.23 8.66
CA ILE A 47 9.27 0.04 9.70
C ILE A 47 9.74 -0.45 11.07
N THR A 48 9.38 0.27 12.13
CA THR A 48 9.60 -0.13 13.52
C THR A 48 8.28 -0.45 14.23
N PRO A 49 8.28 -1.24 15.33
CA PRO A 49 7.07 -1.55 16.09
C PRO A 49 6.28 -0.30 16.52
N LYS A 50 6.99 0.74 16.99
CA LYS A 50 6.38 2.02 17.36
C LYS A 50 5.68 2.69 16.19
N VAL A 51 6.32 2.70 15.02
CA VAL A 51 5.74 3.29 13.80
C VAL A 51 4.51 2.51 13.34
N ALA A 52 4.54 1.18 13.41
CA ALA A 52 3.36 0.37 13.12
C ALA A 52 2.20 0.69 14.07
N GLU A 53 2.47 0.80 15.38
CA GLU A 53 1.45 1.19 16.37
C GLU A 53 0.82 2.55 16.04
N GLU A 54 1.63 3.56 15.66
CA GLU A 54 1.15 4.87 15.22
C GLU A 54 0.17 4.77 14.02
N ILE A 55 0.49 3.92 13.04
CA ILE A 55 -0.32 3.78 11.81
C ILE A 55 -1.59 2.96 12.08
N PHE A 56 -1.53 1.91 12.90
CA PHE A 56 -2.74 1.19 13.36
C PHE A 56 -3.66 2.12 14.14
N ALA A 57 -3.11 2.95 15.04
CA ALA A 57 -3.89 3.94 15.80
C ALA A 57 -4.54 5.01 14.90
N ALA A 58 -3.98 5.28 13.72
CA ALA A 58 -4.59 6.17 12.72
C ALA A 58 -5.79 5.54 11.99
N GLY A 59 -6.01 4.22 12.14
CA GLY A 59 -7.17 3.51 11.59
C GLY A 59 -6.88 2.59 10.42
N VAL A 60 -5.62 2.28 10.13
CA VAL A 60 -5.26 1.21 9.19
C VAL A 60 -5.59 -0.15 9.82
N ASP A 61 -6.20 -1.05 9.05
CA ASP A 61 -6.61 -2.37 9.56
C ASP A 61 -5.60 -3.48 9.22
N VAL A 62 -4.95 -3.39 8.05
CA VAL A 62 -3.93 -4.33 7.56
C VAL A 62 -2.76 -3.56 6.95
N MET A 63 -1.54 -4.01 7.23
CA MET A 63 -0.31 -3.42 6.67
C MET A 63 0.36 -4.39 5.71
N THR A 64 0.73 -3.91 4.54
CA THR A 64 1.60 -4.59 3.57
C THR A 64 2.97 -3.91 3.51
N ASN A 65 3.95 -4.57 2.91
CA ASN A 65 5.32 -4.09 2.83
C ASN A 65 5.90 -4.33 1.41
N GLY A 66 7.21 -4.18 1.27
CA GLY A 66 7.93 -4.27 0.00
C GLY A 66 9.39 -4.67 0.22
N ASP A 67 10.28 -4.14 -0.61
CA ASP A 67 11.70 -4.49 -0.59
C ASP A 67 12.44 -3.84 0.60
N HIS A 68 11.93 -2.75 1.17
CA HIS A 68 12.51 -2.11 2.34
C HIS A 68 12.20 -2.79 3.69
N LEU A 69 11.58 -3.98 3.67
CA LEU A 69 11.15 -4.72 4.87
C LEU A 69 12.25 -4.85 5.94
N TRP A 70 13.50 -5.08 5.53
CA TRP A 70 14.60 -5.45 6.44
C TRP A 70 15.47 -4.27 6.89
N ASP A 71 15.16 -3.04 6.47
CA ASP A 71 16.00 -1.87 6.72
C ASP A 71 15.98 -1.39 8.18
N GLN A 72 15.00 -1.85 8.97
CA GLN A 72 14.94 -1.67 10.41
C GLN A 72 15.03 -3.02 11.11
N LYS A 73 16.02 -3.21 11.98
CA LYS A 73 16.28 -4.51 12.64
C LYS A 73 15.11 -4.98 13.50
N GLU A 74 14.39 -4.02 14.07
CA GLU A 74 13.24 -4.21 14.95
C GLU A 74 12.00 -4.76 14.21
N VAL A 75 12.00 -4.82 12.87
CA VAL A 75 10.92 -5.43 12.10
C VAL A 75 10.67 -6.89 12.48
N MET A 76 11.70 -7.58 12.99
CA MET A 76 11.60 -8.97 13.47
C MET A 76 10.55 -9.13 14.58
N ASP A 77 10.41 -8.13 15.45
CA ASP A 77 9.39 -8.15 16.50
C ASP A 77 7.97 -8.03 15.92
N LEU A 78 7.79 -7.24 14.86
CA LEU A 78 6.52 -7.13 14.14
C LEU A 78 6.17 -8.46 13.46
N LEU A 79 7.10 -9.03 12.70
CA LEU A 79 6.90 -10.30 12.00
C LEU A 79 6.54 -11.45 12.94
N ALA A 80 7.02 -11.41 14.19
CA ALA A 80 6.72 -12.43 15.19
C ALA A 80 5.36 -12.25 15.89
N ARG A 81 4.88 -11.01 16.05
CA ARG A 81 3.76 -10.69 16.97
C ARG A 81 2.51 -10.16 16.29
N GLU A 82 2.64 -9.43 15.18
CA GLU A 82 1.53 -8.73 14.55
C GLU A 82 1.06 -9.45 13.29
N LYS A 83 -0.04 -10.20 13.43
CA LYS A 83 -0.62 -10.99 12.33
C LYS A 83 -1.23 -10.13 11.21
N ARG A 84 -1.49 -8.84 11.48
CA ARG A 84 -2.00 -7.88 10.50
C ARG A 84 -0.90 -7.19 9.69
N PHE A 85 0.37 -7.52 9.96
CA PHE A 85 1.52 -7.02 9.23
C PHE A 85 2.03 -8.10 8.27
N LEU A 86 1.94 -7.81 6.97
CA LEU A 86 2.31 -8.71 5.90
C LEU A 86 3.64 -8.30 5.28
N ARG A 87 4.47 -9.30 4.98
CA ARG A 87 5.65 -9.18 4.12
C ARG A 87 5.37 -9.76 2.74
N PRO A 88 6.19 -9.52 1.70
CA PRO A 88 6.02 -10.21 0.42
C PRO A 88 6.00 -11.73 0.57
N LEU A 89 4.96 -12.40 0.04
CA LEU A 89 4.74 -13.83 0.24
C LEU A 89 5.84 -14.68 -0.39
N ASN A 90 6.41 -14.21 -1.50
CA ASN A 90 7.39 -14.91 -2.31
C ASN A 90 8.84 -14.80 -1.79
N TYR A 91 9.03 -14.41 -0.52
CA TYR A 91 10.29 -14.70 0.17
C TYR A 91 10.52 -16.22 0.32
N PRO A 92 11.79 -16.68 0.36
CA PRO A 92 12.11 -18.11 0.49
C PRO A 92 11.47 -18.78 1.71
N PRO A 93 11.21 -20.10 1.66
CA PRO A 93 10.74 -20.87 2.81
C PRO A 93 11.61 -20.66 4.05
N GLY A 94 10.97 -20.52 5.22
CA GLY A 94 11.65 -20.23 6.48
C GLY A 94 11.79 -18.73 6.80
N THR A 95 11.44 -17.84 5.87
CA THR A 95 11.40 -16.40 6.15
C THR A 95 10.33 -16.07 7.20
N PRO A 96 10.67 -15.32 8.27
CA PRO A 96 9.73 -14.95 9.34
C PRO A 96 8.50 -14.18 8.85
N GLY A 97 7.43 -14.26 9.65
CA GLY A 97 6.15 -13.62 9.37
C GLY A 97 5.37 -14.28 8.23
N GLN A 98 4.32 -13.59 7.79
CA GLN A 98 3.32 -14.11 6.86
C GLN A 98 3.16 -13.17 5.66
N GLY A 99 2.82 -13.73 4.49
CA GLY A 99 2.54 -12.92 3.29
C GLY A 99 1.08 -12.78 2.93
N SER A 100 0.20 -13.50 3.63
CA SER A 100 -1.24 -13.40 3.49
C SER A 100 -1.92 -13.45 4.86
N LEU A 101 -3.13 -12.92 4.95
CA LEU A 101 -4.04 -13.12 6.09
C LEU A 101 -5.50 -13.14 5.63
N ILE A 102 -6.38 -13.59 6.51
CA ILE A 102 -7.82 -13.40 6.38
C ILE A 102 -8.28 -12.43 7.46
N TRP A 103 -8.70 -11.26 7.04
CA TRP A 103 -9.25 -10.22 7.87
C TRP A 103 -10.74 -10.49 8.10
N GLN A 104 -11.17 -10.39 9.35
CA GLN A 104 -12.56 -10.59 9.74
C GLN A 104 -12.96 -9.48 10.70
N ARG A 105 -14.17 -8.96 10.50
CA ARG A 105 -14.83 -8.00 11.37
C ARG A 105 -16.30 -8.36 11.45
N GLU A 106 -16.87 -8.29 12.66
CA GLU A 106 -18.27 -8.61 12.88
C GLU A 106 -19.18 -7.79 11.96
N GLY A 107 -20.15 -8.47 11.33
CA GLY A 107 -21.09 -7.85 10.39
C GLY A 107 -20.54 -7.61 8.97
N LEU A 108 -19.28 -7.96 8.69
CA LEU A 108 -18.68 -7.84 7.36
C LEU A 108 -18.20 -9.20 6.82
N PRO A 109 -18.21 -9.40 5.49
CA PRO A 109 -17.57 -10.55 4.87
C PRO A 109 -16.07 -10.62 5.20
N ALA A 110 -15.52 -11.83 5.26
CA ALA A 110 -14.08 -12.03 5.41
C ALA A 110 -13.33 -11.59 4.15
N VAL A 111 -12.14 -10.99 4.31
CA VAL A 111 -11.29 -10.53 3.20
C VAL A 111 -9.91 -11.13 3.32
N SER A 112 -9.42 -11.76 2.26
CA SER A 112 -8.01 -12.13 2.20
C SER A 112 -7.18 -10.96 1.69
N VAL A 113 -6.07 -10.68 2.35
CA VAL A 113 -5.05 -9.72 1.87
C VAL A 113 -3.77 -10.49 1.62
N LEU A 114 -3.16 -10.26 0.46
CA LEU A 114 -1.92 -10.89 0.02
C LEU A 114 -0.93 -9.82 -0.44
N ASN A 115 0.31 -9.90 0.03
CA ASN A 115 1.39 -9.03 -0.40
C ASN A 115 2.42 -9.85 -1.19
N LEU A 116 2.87 -9.35 -2.33
CA LEU A 116 3.84 -9.99 -3.22
C LEU A 116 4.86 -8.95 -3.68
N GLN A 117 6.04 -9.42 -4.09
CA GLN A 117 7.06 -8.57 -4.68
C GLN A 117 7.47 -9.05 -6.08
N GLY A 118 7.65 -8.10 -7.00
CA GLY A 118 8.18 -8.35 -8.33
C GLY A 118 9.66 -8.74 -8.32
N ARG A 119 10.21 -9.02 -9.51
CA ARG A 119 11.62 -9.40 -9.67
C ARG A 119 12.33 -8.60 -10.74
N VAL A 120 11.61 -8.06 -11.72
CA VAL A 120 12.23 -7.26 -12.77
C VAL A 120 12.73 -5.95 -12.17
N PHE A 121 14.04 -5.69 -12.25
CA PHE A 121 14.75 -4.56 -11.63
C PHE A 121 14.76 -4.56 -10.09
N MET A 122 14.43 -5.69 -9.46
CA MET A 122 14.37 -5.83 -8.00
C MET A 122 15.18 -7.05 -7.53
N HIS A 123 15.22 -7.28 -6.21
CA HIS A 123 15.84 -8.46 -5.65
C HIS A 123 15.18 -9.76 -6.17
N GLU A 124 16.01 -10.75 -6.48
CA GLU A 124 15.56 -12.06 -6.95
C GLU A 124 14.95 -12.85 -5.78
N LEU A 125 13.61 -12.88 -5.75
CA LEU A 125 12.81 -13.71 -4.85
C LEU A 125 12.21 -14.92 -5.60
N GLU A 126 11.48 -15.77 -4.88
CA GLU A 126 10.71 -16.84 -5.51
C GLU A 126 9.73 -16.26 -6.54
N ASN A 127 9.39 -17.06 -7.56
CA ASN A 127 8.58 -16.58 -8.67
C ASN A 127 7.18 -16.14 -8.19
N PRO A 128 6.81 -14.84 -8.28
CA PRO A 128 5.55 -14.34 -7.74
C PRO A 128 4.34 -14.93 -8.46
N PHE A 129 4.45 -15.34 -9.72
CA PHE A 129 3.35 -15.94 -10.47
C PHE A 129 2.97 -17.32 -9.93
N HIS A 130 3.96 -18.16 -9.63
CA HIS A 130 3.71 -19.49 -9.07
C HIS A 130 3.17 -19.40 -7.64
N ILE A 131 3.80 -18.54 -6.82
CA ILE A 131 3.41 -18.32 -5.43
C ILE A 131 1.99 -17.74 -5.34
N ALA A 132 1.68 -16.71 -6.14
CA ALA A 132 0.36 -16.08 -6.15
C ALA A 132 -0.73 -17.07 -6.57
N ARG A 133 -0.51 -17.84 -7.64
CA ARG A 133 -1.52 -18.80 -8.12
C ARG A 133 -1.87 -19.84 -7.05
N ALA A 134 -0.85 -20.43 -6.41
CA ALA A 134 -1.05 -21.42 -5.36
C ALA A 134 -1.75 -20.85 -4.12
N GLU A 135 -1.35 -19.66 -3.67
CA GLU A 135 -1.97 -19.04 -2.50
C GLU A 135 -3.40 -18.58 -2.78
N VAL A 136 -3.68 -18.00 -3.95
CA VAL A 136 -5.04 -17.60 -4.34
C VAL A 136 -5.98 -18.79 -4.38
N GLU A 137 -5.55 -19.95 -4.90
CA GLU A 137 -6.35 -21.17 -4.91
C GLU A 137 -6.76 -21.60 -3.49
N LYS A 138 -5.82 -21.54 -2.54
CA LYS A 138 -6.08 -21.84 -1.12
C LYS A 138 -6.98 -20.80 -0.46
N LEU A 139 -6.75 -19.51 -0.69
CA LEU A 139 -7.54 -18.42 -0.08
C LEU A 139 -9.00 -18.42 -0.56
N ARG A 140 -9.24 -18.78 -1.83
CA ARG A 140 -10.59 -18.88 -2.40
C ARG A 140 -11.49 -19.92 -1.74
N GLN A 141 -10.91 -20.91 -1.07
CA GLN A 141 -11.66 -21.89 -0.28
C GLN A 141 -12.26 -21.26 0.99
N GLN A 142 -11.75 -20.10 1.43
CA GLN A 142 -12.13 -19.45 2.68
C GLN A 142 -12.93 -18.16 2.45
N THR A 143 -12.58 -17.38 1.41
CA THR A 143 -13.36 -16.20 1.01
C THR A 143 -13.21 -15.91 -0.49
N LYS A 144 -14.24 -15.30 -1.06
CA LYS A 144 -14.24 -14.81 -2.45
C LYS A 144 -13.58 -13.43 -2.59
N ILE A 145 -13.43 -12.70 -1.49
CA ILE A 145 -12.88 -11.34 -1.51
C ILE A 145 -11.37 -11.42 -1.24
N ILE A 146 -10.58 -11.15 -2.28
CA ILE A 146 -9.11 -11.25 -2.22
C ILE A 146 -8.52 -9.96 -2.78
N PHE A 147 -7.76 -9.25 -1.95
CA PHE A 147 -6.99 -8.06 -2.32
C PHE A 147 -5.51 -8.43 -2.40
N ILE A 148 -4.85 -8.02 -3.48
CA ILE A 148 -3.40 -8.20 -3.66
C ILE A 148 -2.72 -6.84 -3.76
N ASP A 149 -1.75 -6.61 -2.87
CA ASP A 149 -0.70 -5.61 -3.03
C ASP A 149 0.50 -6.25 -3.76
N PHE A 150 0.79 -5.78 -4.97
CA PHE A 150 1.93 -6.26 -5.76
C PHE A 150 3.02 -5.18 -5.89
N HIS A 151 4.01 -5.28 -5.00
CA HIS A 151 5.11 -4.35 -4.87
C HIS A 151 6.18 -4.63 -5.93
N ALA A 152 6.19 -3.85 -7.02
CA ALA A 152 7.02 -4.17 -8.20
C ALA A 152 7.47 -2.92 -8.98
N GLU A 153 8.59 -3.00 -9.68
CA GLU A 153 9.07 -1.91 -10.55
C GLU A 153 8.46 -1.99 -11.95
N ALA A 154 8.60 -3.14 -12.62
CA ALA A 154 8.21 -3.24 -14.03
C ALA A 154 6.69 -3.29 -14.22
N THR A 155 6.17 -2.32 -14.99
CA THR A 155 4.75 -2.26 -15.39
C THR A 155 4.29 -3.53 -16.10
N SER A 156 5.14 -4.14 -16.93
CA SER A 156 4.85 -5.41 -17.60
C SER A 156 4.61 -6.55 -16.62
N GLU A 157 5.42 -6.65 -15.56
CA GLU A 157 5.27 -7.68 -14.53
C GLU A 157 3.96 -7.48 -13.76
N LYS A 158 3.64 -6.21 -13.40
CA LYS A 158 2.39 -5.85 -12.72
C LYS A 158 1.14 -6.21 -13.51
N ILE A 159 1.09 -5.79 -14.78
CA ILE A 159 -0.05 -6.07 -15.66
C ILE A 159 -0.18 -7.59 -15.86
N ALA A 160 0.93 -8.30 -16.10
CA ALA A 160 0.90 -9.73 -16.36
C ALA A 160 0.38 -10.53 -15.17
N LEU A 161 0.81 -10.22 -13.94
CA LEU A 161 0.32 -10.91 -12.74
C LEU A 161 -1.19 -10.69 -12.58
N ALA A 162 -1.65 -9.43 -12.70
CA ALA A 162 -3.05 -9.11 -12.56
C ALA A 162 -3.92 -9.79 -13.64
N ARG A 163 -3.45 -9.84 -14.89
CA ARG A 163 -4.13 -10.54 -15.99
C ARG A 163 -4.22 -12.05 -15.78
N MET A 164 -3.17 -12.66 -15.21
CA MET A 164 -3.20 -14.09 -14.86
C MET A 164 -4.27 -14.41 -13.79
N LEU A 165 -4.52 -13.46 -12.89
CA LEU A 165 -5.43 -13.63 -11.75
C LEU A 165 -6.84 -13.06 -12.00
N ASP A 166 -7.12 -12.53 -13.19
CA ASP A 166 -8.41 -11.93 -13.51
C ASP A 166 -9.57 -12.92 -13.30
N GLY A 167 -10.60 -12.47 -12.60
CA GLY A 167 -11.76 -13.26 -12.21
C GLY A 167 -11.53 -14.23 -11.05
N GLN A 168 -10.31 -14.29 -10.51
CA GLN A 168 -9.96 -15.12 -9.34
C GLN A 168 -9.79 -14.29 -8.06
N VAL A 169 -9.53 -12.99 -8.20
CA VAL A 169 -9.32 -12.05 -7.09
C VAL A 169 -10.15 -10.79 -7.29
N SER A 170 -10.43 -10.06 -6.21
CA SER A 170 -11.22 -8.84 -6.25
C SER A 170 -10.42 -7.67 -6.78
N ALA A 171 -9.16 -7.54 -6.35
CA ALA A 171 -8.31 -6.44 -6.77
C ALA A 171 -6.83 -6.83 -6.77
N VAL A 172 -6.07 -6.30 -7.73
CA VAL A 172 -4.62 -6.27 -7.74
C VAL A 172 -4.18 -4.82 -7.91
N VAL A 173 -3.54 -4.26 -6.88
CA VAL A 173 -3.03 -2.88 -6.91
C VAL A 173 -1.52 -2.94 -6.75
N GLY A 174 -0.79 -2.29 -7.64
CA GLY A 174 0.66 -2.19 -7.52
C GLY A 174 1.12 -1.04 -6.61
N THR A 175 2.33 -1.17 -6.09
CA THR A 175 3.09 -0.15 -5.32
C THR A 175 4.56 -0.16 -5.77
N HIS A 176 5.45 0.53 -5.04
CA HIS A 176 6.92 0.65 -5.22
C HIS A 176 7.36 1.90 -5.98
N THR A 177 6.74 2.21 -7.12
CA THR A 177 7.31 3.24 -8.02
C THR A 177 7.10 4.67 -7.53
N HIS A 178 6.26 4.85 -6.51
CA HIS A 178 5.91 6.13 -5.88
C HIS A 178 5.27 7.15 -6.85
N VAL A 179 4.75 6.70 -8.01
CA VAL A 179 4.03 7.57 -8.95
C VAL A 179 2.70 6.92 -9.28
N GLN A 180 1.61 7.52 -8.78
CA GLN A 180 0.27 7.01 -9.05
C GLN A 180 -0.02 7.02 -10.56
N THR A 181 -0.41 5.86 -11.09
CA THR A 181 -0.82 5.73 -12.51
C THR A 181 -2.27 6.14 -12.70
N ALA A 182 -2.70 6.34 -13.96
CA ALA A 182 -4.07 6.71 -14.32
C ALA A 182 -4.75 5.63 -15.19
N ASP A 183 -4.45 4.36 -14.90
CA ASP A 183 -4.90 3.20 -15.65
C ASP A 183 -5.87 2.30 -14.85
N GLU A 184 -6.51 2.88 -13.82
CA GLU A 184 -7.49 2.19 -13.00
C GLU A 184 -8.62 1.64 -13.87
N GLN A 185 -8.89 0.34 -13.75
CA GLN A 185 -9.93 -0.32 -14.53
C GLN A 185 -10.41 -1.59 -13.84
N ILE A 186 -11.53 -2.11 -14.30
CA ILE A 186 -12.00 -3.45 -13.96
C ILE A 186 -11.83 -4.33 -15.19
N PHE A 187 -11.07 -5.41 -15.05
CA PHE A 187 -10.86 -6.37 -16.13
C PHE A 187 -12.14 -7.20 -16.42
N PRO A 188 -12.24 -7.87 -17.59
CA PRO A 188 -13.44 -8.63 -17.96
C PRO A 188 -13.88 -9.70 -16.95
N GLY A 189 -12.94 -10.33 -16.22
CA GLY A 189 -13.24 -11.30 -15.17
C GLY A 189 -13.85 -10.67 -13.90
N GLY A 190 -13.75 -9.35 -13.75
CA GLY A 190 -14.27 -8.59 -12.60
C GLY A 190 -13.20 -8.22 -11.57
N THR A 191 -11.92 -8.35 -11.90
CA THR A 191 -10.81 -7.90 -11.03
C THR A 191 -10.53 -6.42 -11.23
N ALA A 192 -10.55 -5.63 -10.15
CA ALA A 192 -10.06 -4.26 -10.17
C ALA A 192 -8.53 -4.23 -10.28
N TYR A 193 -8.02 -3.29 -11.06
CA TYR A 193 -6.60 -3.16 -11.34
C TYR A 193 -6.15 -1.70 -11.33
N LEU A 194 -4.96 -1.46 -10.78
CA LEU A 194 -4.21 -0.20 -10.88
C LEU A 194 -2.71 -0.53 -10.90
N THR A 195 -1.96 0.00 -11.88
CA THR A 195 -0.51 -0.28 -11.99
C THR A 195 0.25 0.25 -10.79
N ASP A 196 -0.02 1.45 -10.30
CA ASP A 196 0.61 1.94 -9.08
C ASP A 196 -0.31 2.86 -8.30
N ALA A 197 -0.44 2.60 -6.99
CA ALA A 197 -1.22 3.42 -6.07
C ALA A 197 -0.58 4.80 -5.83
N GLY A 198 0.70 4.96 -6.15
CA GLY A 198 1.53 6.10 -5.76
C GLY A 198 1.97 5.99 -4.30
N PHE A 199 2.35 7.13 -3.72
CA PHE A 199 2.85 7.17 -2.35
C PHE A 199 2.16 8.25 -1.52
N THR A 200 2.10 8.00 -0.21
CA THR A 200 1.57 8.93 0.79
C THR A 200 2.70 9.60 1.54
N GLY A 201 2.85 10.91 1.35
CA GLY A 201 4.02 11.64 1.84
C GLY A 201 4.21 13.00 1.17
N PRO A 202 5.45 13.53 1.17
CA PRO A 202 5.78 14.84 0.62
C PRO A 202 5.96 14.78 -0.91
N HIS A 203 5.10 15.44 -1.68
CA HIS A 203 5.12 15.43 -3.16
C HIS A 203 5.95 16.55 -3.79
N GLU A 204 6.38 17.54 -3.01
CA GLU A 204 7.41 18.48 -3.46
C GLU A 204 8.79 17.86 -3.19
N SER A 205 9.10 16.79 -3.94
CA SER A 205 10.19 15.88 -3.66
C SER A 205 10.57 15.05 -4.88
N VAL A 206 11.64 14.26 -4.77
CA VAL A 206 11.91 13.14 -5.69
C VAL A 206 11.56 11.85 -4.97
N LEU A 207 10.38 11.29 -5.26
CA LEU A 207 9.87 10.03 -4.70
C LEU A 207 9.88 10.00 -3.15
N GLY A 208 9.59 11.14 -2.52
CA GLY A 208 9.57 11.31 -1.06
C GLY A 208 10.89 11.79 -0.46
N ARG A 209 11.97 11.92 -1.25
CA ARG A 209 13.29 12.39 -0.81
C ARG A 209 13.54 13.85 -1.20
N GLN A 210 14.40 14.53 -0.44
CA GLN A 210 14.85 15.89 -0.77
C GLN A 210 15.45 15.95 -2.19
N ILE A 211 15.16 17.04 -2.89
CA ILE A 211 15.44 17.20 -4.33
C ILE A 211 16.95 17.27 -4.60
N GLU A 212 17.66 18.16 -3.91
CA GLU A 212 19.07 18.46 -4.18
C GLU A 212 19.99 17.26 -3.96
N PRO A 213 19.87 16.46 -2.87
CA PRO A 213 20.68 15.26 -2.69
C PRO A 213 20.46 14.22 -3.79
N VAL A 214 19.24 14.06 -4.28
CA VAL A 214 18.94 13.10 -5.35
C VAL A 214 19.56 13.57 -6.68
N ILE A 215 19.37 14.84 -7.05
CA ILE A 215 19.99 15.42 -8.25
C ILE A 215 21.52 15.28 -8.19
N LYS A 216 22.13 15.63 -7.06
CA LYS A 216 23.58 15.51 -6.89
C LYS A 216 24.07 14.08 -7.05
N ARG A 217 23.36 13.09 -6.51
CA ARG A 217 23.67 11.67 -6.70
C ARG A 217 23.71 11.29 -8.18
N PHE A 218 22.71 11.73 -8.97
CA PHE A 218 22.66 11.46 -10.41
C PHE A 218 23.76 12.19 -11.19
N MET A 219 24.05 13.45 -10.84
CA MET A 219 25.07 14.26 -11.53
C MET A 219 26.50 13.80 -11.25
N THR A 220 26.79 13.31 -10.05
CA THR A 220 28.17 13.01 -9.65
C THR A 220 28.46 11.53 -9.46
N ASN A 221 27.44 10.66 -9.53
CA ASN A 221 27.52 9.24 -9.18
C ASN A 221 28.08 8.96 -7.76
N MET A 222 28.13 9.97 -6.87
CA MET A 222 28.64 9.82 -5.51
C MET A 222 27.51 9.56 -4.52
N PRO A 223 27.75 8.77 -3.46
CA PRO A 223 26.77 8.58 -2.38
C PRO A 223 26.31 9.91 -1.78
N GLN A 224 25.00 10.08 -1.64
CA GLN A 224 24.38 11.21 -0.93
C GLN A 224 23.46 10.67 0.17
N ARG A 225 23.32 11.42 1.26
CA ARG A 225 22.29 11.14 2.25
C ARG A 225 20.93 11.58 1.69
N LEU A 226 20.00 10.64 1.56
CA LEU A 226 18.69 10.89 0.99
C LEU A 226 17.65 11.06 2.11
N GLU A 227 17.59 12.27 2.67
CA GLU A 227 16.62 12.60 3.71
C GLU A 227 15.20 12.70 3.14
N VAL A 228 14.20 12.41 3.98
CA VAL A 228 12.78 12.54 3.62
C VAL A 228 12.44 14.04 3.48
N ALA A 229 11.73 14.40 2.42
CA ALA A 229 11.21 15.76 2.20
C ALA A 229 10.06 16.08 3.18
N LYS A 230 9.47 17.28 3.14
CA LYS A 230 8.45 17.69 4.13
C LYS A 230 7.22 18.37 3.55
N ASP A 231 7.31 18.90 2.33
CA ASP A 231 6.30 19.80 1.79
C ASP A 231 5.33 19.10 0.84
N LYS A 232 4.17 19.74 0.63
CA LYS A 232 3.09 19.29 -0.27
C LYS A 232 2.65 17.85 0.04
N LEU A 233 2.02 17.68 1.18
CA LEU A 233 1.60 16.37 1.68
C LEU A 233 0.34 15.88 0.97
N LEU A 234 0.43 14.72 0.29
CA LEU A 234 -0.72 14.05 -0.32
C LEU A 234 -0.84 12.63 0.21
N LEU A 235 -2.09 12.16 0.32
CA LEU A 235 -2.44 10.75 0.46
C LEU A 235 -2.82 10.23 -0.92
N GLN A 236 -2.09 9.22 -1.38
CA GLN A 236 -2.41 8.51 -2.62
C GLN A 236 -2.82 7.06 -2.34
N GLY A 237 -3.71 6.54 -3.17
CA GLY A 237 -4.29 5.22 -3.00
C GLY A 237 -5.38 4.90 -3.99
N ALA A 238 -6.18 3.88 -3.68
CA ALA A 238 -7.35 3.49 -4.45
C ALA A 238 -8.51 3.10 -3.53
N LEU A 239 -9.72 3.53 -3.88
CA LEU A 239 -10.96 3.06 -3.30
C LEU A 239 -11.57 2.02 -4.23
N ILE A 240 -11.78 0.81 -3.71
CA ILE A 240 -12.36 -0.31 -4.45
C ILE A 240 -13.70 -0.68 -3.82
N GLU A 241 -14.74 -0.77 -4.63
CA GLU A 241 -16.01 -1.34 -4.22
C GLU A 241 -16.10 -2.78 -4.72
N VAL A 242 -16.41 -3.71 -3.82
CA VAL A 242 -16.50 -5.15 -4.08
C VAL A 242 -17.89 -5.66 -3.75
N ASP A 243 -18.42 -6.51 -4.62
CA ASP A 243 -19.66 -7.26 -4.39
C ASP A 243 -19.41 -8.43 -3.44
N ASP A 244 -20.09 -8.42 -2.30
CA ASP A 244 -19.84 -9.36 -1.21
C ASP A 244 -20.19 -10.82 -1.56
N ALA A 245 -21.18 -11.03 -2.45
CA ALA A 245 -21.65 -12.35 -2.81
C ALA A 245 -20.74 -13.03 -3.85
N THR A 246 -20.18 -12.24 -4.77
CA THR A 246 -19.41 -12.73 -5.92
C THR A 246 -17.90 -12.54 -5.76
N GLY A 247 -17.46 -11.58 -4.95
CA GLY A 247 -16.06 -11.18 -4.83
C GLY A 247 -15.56 -10.30 -5.99
N LYS A 248 -16.43 -9.92 -6.93
CA LYS A 248 -16.06 -9.08 -8.09
C LYS A 248 -16.03 -7.60 -7.71
N ALA A 249 -15.08 -6.86 -8.26
CA ALA A 249 -15.08 -5.42 -8.16
C ALA A 249 -16.24 -4.81 -8.95
N ARG A 250 -16.83 -3.76 -8.40
CA ARG A 250 -17.90 -2.93 -8.98
C ARG A 250 -17.38 -1.57 -9.42
N ALA A 251 -16.43 -1.02 -8.68
CA ALA A 251 -15.78 0.25 -8.98
C ALA A 251 -14.34 0.25 -8.47
N ILE A 252 -13.49 1.02 -9.14
CA ILE A 252 -12.20 1.46 -8.65
C ILE A 252 -12.08 2.96 -8.91
N THR A 253 -11.59 3.71 -7.93
CA THR A 253 -11.35 5.15 -8.05
C THR A 253 -10.04 5.49 -7.36
N ARG A 254 -9.16 6.22 -8.05
CA ARG A 254 -7.92 6.71 -7.43
C ARG A 254 -8.23 7.75 -6.36
N ILE A 255 -7.48 7.67 -5.26
CA ILE A 255 -7.47 8.68 -4.22
C ILE A 255 -6.16 9.45 -4.35
N SER A 256 -6.25 10.78 -4.38
CA SER A 256 -5.10 11.70 -4.39
C SER A 256 -5.54 12.97 -3.67
N GLU A 257 -5.48 12.96 -2.34
CA GLU A 257 -5.99 14.05 -1.50
C GLU A 257 -4.86 14.80 -0.81
N PRO A 258 -4.76 16.14 -0.99
CA PRO A 258 -3.81 16.93 -0.25
C PRO A 258 -4.25 17.10 1.20
N VAL A 259 -3.29 17.17 2.12
CA VAL A 259 -3.56 17.71 3.46
C VAL A 259 -3.88 19.19 3.27
N GLN A 260 -5.15 19.57 3.51
CA GLN A 260 -5.51 20.98 3.48
C GLN A 260 -4.67 21.72 4.54
N PRO A 261 -4.14 22.91 4.23
CA PRO A 261 -3.60 23.78 5.26
C PRO A 261 -4.68 23.93 6.33
N VAL A 262 -4.30 23.81 7.61
CA VAL A 262 -5.20 24.24 8.69
C VAL A 262 -5.40 25.72 8.46
N GLY A 263 -6.53 26.09 7.85
CA GLY A 263 -6.88 27.48 7.63
C GLY A 263 -6.92 28.17 8.98
N GLU A 264 -6.18 29.26 9.10
CA GLU A 264 -6.52 30.34 10.01
C GLU A 264 -8.04 30.50 9.97
N ALA A 265 -8.67 30.33 11.13
CA ALA A 265 -10.10 30.58 11.29
C ALA A 265 -10.41 31.90 10.59
N SER A 266 -11.23 31.83 9.55
CA SER A 266 -11.74 33.00 8.86
C SER A 266 -12.32 33.92 9.93
N GLY A 267 -11.63 35.04 10.13
CA GLY A 267 -12.02 36.07 11.09
C GLY A 267 -13.48 36.42 10.86
N VAL A 268 -14.28 36.22 11.90
CA VAL A 268 -15.62 36.77 12.00
C VAL A 268 -15.51 38.27 11.72
N PRO A 269 -16.27 38.83 10.74
CA PRO A 269 -16.33 40.27 10.58
C PRO A 269 -16.95 40.84 11.86
N GLY A 270 -16.22 41.73 12.53
CA GLY A 270 -16.72 42.45 13.69
C GLY A 270 -18.04 43.15 13.37
N THR A 271 -18.96 43.04 14.32
CA THR A 271 -20.22 43.78 14.45
C THR A 271 -20.02 45.29 14.38
#